data_AF-A0A0U5G796-F1
#
_entry.id   AF-A0A0U5G796-F1
#
_cell.length_a   1.000
_cell.length_b   1.000
_cell.length_c   1.000
_cell.angle_alpha   90.00
_cell.angle_beta   90.00
_cell.angle_gamma   90.00
#
_symmetry.space_group_name_H-M   'P 1'
#
loop_
_entity.id
_entity.type
_entity.pdbx_description
1 polymer ?
#
loop_
_entity_poly.entity_id
_entity_poly.type
_entity_poly.pdbx_seq_one_letter_code
_entity_poly.pdbx_strand_id
1 'polypeptide(L)'
;MKKDQIENNLNERQCSVSRVISGNLVLEGFTVQGPNADQRFVRMIKQLRMAQGLTNSSSPNTSGDLHLLEDEIKKYRRDIKREKKGLGGIVGLTQTLSITASVIGNIPVDQINQDHIRSVLDSFQWWPKNAKSRKEFRGMSTTEVLAIGRSRKPVTIAASTYNNHLARICAFFQRQIVMGVIKNSPCIGVATRIDTSTERKSRRPLYIEELAAIFEPIEFKRWVKDRPERWWVPQLCLYTGARASEIAQPRLADIATIEASAASPFALLKKNSVSKISPLFASFHWLNH
;
A
#
# COMPACT_ATOMS: atom_id res chain seq x y z
N MET A 1 33.87 51.51 -3.97
CA MET A 1 34.42 50.61 -2.92
C MET A 1 33.39 49.77 -2.14
N LYS A 2 32.09 49.74 -2.49
CA LYS A 2 31.08 48.87 -1.80
C LYS A 2 30.23 47.98 -2.74
N LYS A 3 30.59 47.85 -4.02
CA LYS A 3 29.96 46.88 -4.94
C LYS A 3 30.81 45.61 -5.13
N ASP A 4 32.13 45.72 -5.05
CA ASP A 4 33.05 44.61 -5.33
C ASP A 4 33.19 43.57 -4.20
N GLN A 5 32.61 43.83 -3.02
CA GLN A 5 32.60 42.86 -1.90
C GLN A 5 31.35 41.96 -1.88
N ILE A 6 30.31 42.25 -2.67
CA ILE A 6 29.07 41.45 -2.67
C ILE A 6 29.13 40.35 -3.75
N GLU A 7 29.94 40.51 -4.81
CA GLU A 7 30.06 39.49 -5.88
C GLU A 7 31.05 38.36 -5.58
N ASN A 8 31.90 38.49 -4.56
CA ASN A 8 32.89 37.46 -4.22
C ASN A 8 32.39 36.33 -3.29
N ASN A 9 31.10 36.32 -2.92
CA ASN A 9 30.53 35.31 -2.00
C ASN A 9 29.63 34.26 -2.69
N LEU A 10 29.59 34.24 -4.03
CA LEU A 10 28.72 33.34 -4.80
C LEU A 10 29.41 32.09 -5.36
N ASN A 11 30.72 31.91 -5.16
CA ASN A 11 31.51 30.85 -5.80
C ASN A 11 32.09 29.77 -4.87
N GLU A 12 31.81 29.80 -3.57
CA GLU A 12 32.22 28.72 -2.66
C GLU A 12 31.03 27.79 -2.36
N ARG A 13 30.68 26.95 -3.34
CA ARG A 13 29.78 25.82 -3.08
C ARG A 13 30.54 24.73 -2.35
N GLN A 14 30.33 24.65 -1.04
CA GLN A 14 30.81 23.53 -0.23
C GLN A 14 29.82 22.37 -0.32
N CYS A 15 30.25 21.24 -0.88
CA CYS A 15 29.47 20.02 -0.89
C CYS A 15 30.05 19.05 0.15
N SER A 16 29.28 18.76 1.19
CA SER A 16 29.57 17.66 2.12
C SER A 16 28.86 16.41 1.61
N VAL A 17 29.62 15.34 1.41
CA VAL A 17 29.03 14.05 1.03
C VAL A 17 29.35 13.06 2.14
N SER A 18 28.30 12.63 2.82
CA SER A 18 28.42 11.81 4.02
C SER A 18 29.04 10.45 3.71
N ARG A 19 28.67 9.87 2.55
CA ARG A 19 29.12 8.55 2.12
C ARG A 19 28.96 8.38 0.62
N VAL A 20 30.00 7.94 -0.08
CA VAL A 20 29.96 7.56 -1.50
C VAL A 20 30.54 6.18 -1.68
N ILE A 21 29.79 5.32 -2.37
CA ILE A 21 30.20 3.96 -2.69
C ILE A 21 30.37 3.86 -4.20
N SER A 22 31.57 3.51 -4.66
CA SER A 22 31.90 3.28 -6.07
C SER A 22 32.68 1.99 -6.21
N GLY A 23 32.01 0.90 -6.61
CA GLY A 23 32.60 -0.43 -6.61
C GLY A 23 32.97 -0.86 -5.20
N ASN A 24 34.24 -1.20 -4.97
CA ASN A 24 34.77 -1.58 -3.65
C ASN A 24 35.23 -0.36 -2.83
N LEU A 25 35.14 0.85 -3.39
CA LEU A 25 35.59 2.07 -2.72
C LEU A 25 34.46 2.67 -1.91
N VAL A 26 34.68 2.80 -0.60
CA VAL A 26 33.81 3.54 0.32
C VAL A 26 34.55 4.81 0.74
N LEU A 27 34.05 5.96 0.30
CA LEU A 27 34.53 7.27 0.72
C LEU A 27 33.56 7.83 1.77
N GLU A 28 34.04 8.01 2.99
CA GLU A 28 33.26 8.55 4.11
C GLU A 28 33.87 9.87 4.59
N GLY A 29 33.01 10.84 4.91
CA GLY A 29 33.41 12.05 5.65
C GLY A 29 34.28 13.06 4.90
N PHE A 30 34.11 13.24 3.58
CA PHE A 30 34.89 14.23 2.83
C PHE A 30 34.07 15.47 2.45
N THR A 31 34.73 16.62 2.47
CA THR A 31 34.18 17.93 2.09
C THR A 31 34.93 18.41 0.87
N VAL A 32 34.22 18.72 -0.22
CA VAL A 32 34.84 19.29 -1.44
C VAL A 32 34.55 20.79 -1.46
N GLN A 33 35.62 21.60 -1.46
CA GLN A 33 35.55 23.06 -1.48
C GLN A 33 36.17 23.62 -2.78
N GLY A 34 35.55 24.66 -3.34
CA GLY A 34 36.04 25.43 -4.48
C GLY A 34 35.03 25.58 -5.64
N PRO A 35 35.35 26.42 -6.64
CA PRO A 35 34.49 26.60 -7.81
C PRO A 35 34.39 25.30 -8.60
N ASN A 36 33.16 24.90 -8.96
CA ASN A 36 32.83 23.64 -9.64
C ASN A 36 33.18 22.37 -8.85
N ALA A 37 33.07 22.40 -7.51
CA ALA A 37 33.30 21.28 -6.61
C ALA A 37 32.52 20.00 -7.02
N ASP A 38 31.29 20.15 -7.48
CA ASP A 38 30.42 19.09 -8.00
C ASP A 38 31.02 18.41 -9.25
N GLN A 39 31.51 19.20 -10.22
CA GLN A 39 32.08 18.67 -11.45
C GLN A 39 33.43 17.98 -11.21
N ARG A 40 34.26 18.55 -10.33
CA ARG A 40 35.54 17.95 -9.90
C ARG A 40 35.31 16.63 -9.19
N PHE A 41 34.30 16.57 -8.32
CA PHE A 41 33.92 15.34 -7.62
C PHE A 41 33.50 14.25 -8.60
N VAL A 42 32.62 14.56 -9.56
CA VAL A 42 32.20 13.61 -10.60
C VAL A 42 33.39 13.13 -11.45
N ARG A 43 34.32 14.03 -11.78
CA ARG A 43 35.54 13.68 -12.55
C ARG A 43 36.45 12.75 -11.75
N MET A 44 36.63 13.01 -10.46
CA MET A 44 37.42 12.18 -9.55
C MET A 44 36.83 10.77 -9.44
N ILE A 45 35.52 10.64 -9.24
CA ILE A 45 34.85 9.33 -9.18
C ILE A 45 35.00 8.56 -10.51
N LYS A 46 34.89 9.24 -11.65
CA LYS A 46 35.14 8.63 -12.97
C LYS A 46 36.58 8.13 -13.12
N GLN A 47 37.56 8.93 -12.68
CA GLN A 47 38.97 8.54 -12.74
C GLN A 47 39.28 7.36 -11.82
N LEU A 48 38.74 7.35 -10.60
CA LEU A 48 38.89 6.23 -9.67
C LEU A 48 38.30 4.93 -10.23
N ARG A 49 37.16 5.01 -10.93
CA ARG A 49 36.55 3.87 -11.62
C ARG A 49 37.42 3.35 -12.77
N MET A 50 38.11 4.24 -13.49
CA MET A 50 39.04 3.85 -14.57
C MET A 50 40.35 3.27 -14.04
N ALA A 51 40.88 3.82 -12.94
CA ALA A 51 42.12 3.34 -12.30
C ALA A 51 41.96 1.94 -11.66
N GLN A 52 40.75 1.54 -11.27
CA GLN A 52 40.47 0.21 -10.72
C GLN A 52 40.37 -0.92 -11.76
N GLY A 53 40.62 -0.67 -13.04
CA GLY A 53 40.78 -1.75 -14.03
C GLY A 53 39.53 -2.60 -14.29
N LEU A 54 38.32 -2.09 -14.00
CA LEU A 54 37.06 -2.72 -14.41
C LEU A 54 36.81 -2.43 -15.90
N THR A 55 37.66 -2.97 -16.77
CA THR A 55 37.41 -3.06 -18.21
C THR A 55 36.52 -4.27 -18.46
N ASN A 56 35.32 -4.01 -18.96
CA ASN A 56 34.34 -5.04 -19.34
C ASN A 56 34.91 -5.97 -20.41
N SER A 57 34.86 -7.29 -20.19
CA SER A 57 34.98 -8.28 -21.26
C SER A 57 33.92 -9.38 -21.12
N SER A 58 32.72 -9.10 -21.64
CA SER A 58 31.83 -10.07 -22.30
C SER A 58 30.62 -9.36 -22.91
N SER A 59 30.76 -8.98 -24.19
CA SER A 59 29.76 -8.73 -25.25
C SER A 59 28.51 -7.85 -25.04
N PRO A 60 28.02 -7.22 -26.14
CA PRO A 60 27.24 -5.99 -26.11
C PRO A 60 25.73 -6.25 -26.12
N ASN A 61 25.02 -5.59 -25.20
CA ASN A 61 23.71 -4.94 -25.38
C ASN A 61 23.06 -4.78 -24.01
N THR A 62 23.16 -3.58 -23.46
CA THR A 62 22.09 -2.81 -22.82
C THR A 62 22.80 -1.68 -22.09
N SER A 63 22.55 -0.45 -22.53
CA SER A 63 22.75 0.75 -21.72
C SER A 63 22.04 0.51 -20.39
N GLY A 64 22.77 0.04 -19.37
CA GLY A 64 22.16 -0.50 -18.15
C GLY A 64 21.41 0.60 -17.41
N ASP A 65 20.10 0.67 -17.64
CA ASP A 65 19.20 1.55 -16.92
C ASP A 65 19.31 1.20 -15.43
N LEU A 66 19.76 2.16 -14.64
CA LEU A 66 19.87 1.98 -13.20
C LEU A 66 18.45 1.90 -12.61
N HIS A 67 17.96 0.69 -12.38
CA HIS A 67 16.61 0.45 -11.85
C HIS A 67 16.56 0.71 -10.34
N LEU A 68 16.34 1.97 -9.96
CA LEU A 68 16.20 2.37 -8.56
C LEU A 68 14.88 1.92 -7.94
N LEU A 69 14.91 1.53 -6.67
CA LEU A 69 13.75 1.01 -5.94
C LEU A 69 12.55 1.95 -5.97
N GLU A 70 12.73 3.24 -5.71
CA GLU A 70 11.60 4.17 -5.72
C GLU A 70 10.96 4.31 -7.10
N ASP A 71 11.77 4.28 -8.15
CA ASP A 71 11.29 4.43 -9.52
C ASP A 71 10.55 3.19 -10.00
N GLU A 72 11.04 2.00 -9.63
CA GLU A 72 10.34 0.74 -9.87
C GLU A 72 9.04 0.64 -9.06
N ILE A 73 9.00 1.14 -7.82
CA ILE A 73 7.75 1.24 -7.03
C ILE A 73 6.77 2.20 -7.72
N LYS A 74 7.23 3.33 -8.25
CA LYS A 74 6.38 4.28 -8.99
C LYS A 74 5.82 3.64 -10.27
N LYS A 75 6.64 2.91 -11.04
CA LYS A 75 6.22 2.14 -12.22
C LYS A 75 5.16 1.11 -11.84
N TYR A 76 5.45 0.27 -10.85
CA TYR A 76 4.54 -0.78 -10.37
C TYR A 76 3.19 -0.22 -9.89
N ARG A 77 3.18 0.90 -9.16
CA ARG A 77 1.94 1.57 -8.74
C ARG A 77 1.11 2.05 -9.93
N ARG A 78 1.74 2.54 -11.01
CA ARG A 78 1.03 2.94 -12.24
C ARG A 78 0.39 1.74 -12.92
N ASP A 79 1.10 0.62 -12.99
CA ASP A 79 0.58 -0.61 -13.61
C ASP A 79 -0.59 -1.19 -12.84
N ILE A 80 -0.49 -1.29 -11.51
CA ILE A 80 -1.58 -1.78 -10.66
C ILE A 80 -2.84 -0.89 -10.77
N LYS A 81 -2.67 0.44 -10.94
CA LYS A 81 -3.80 1.34 -11.19
C LYS A 81 -4.46 1.07 -12.54
N ARG A 82 -3.67 0.78 -13.59
CA ARG A 82 -4.18 0.41 -14.93
C ARG A 82 -4.93 -0.92 -14.92
N GLU A 83 -4.46 -1.88 -14.11
CA GLU A 83 -5.10 -3.20 -13.92
C GLU A 83 -6.45 -3.14 -13.18
N LYS A 84 -6.95 -1.95 -12.81
CA LYS A 84 -8.25 -1.73 -12.13
C LYS A 84 -8.47 -2.59 -10.87
N LYS A 85 -7.41 -2.93 -10.13
CA LYS A 85 -7.57 -3.57 -8.81
C LYS A 85 -8.28 -2.61 -7.86
N GLY A 86 -9.24 -3.10 -7.08
CA GLY A 86 -10.08 -2.27 -6.21
C GLY A 86 -9.28 -1.35 -5.26
N LEU A 87 -9.83 -0.17 -4.98
CA LEU A 87 -9.18 0.94 -4.24
C LEU A 87 -8.53 0.50 -2.92
N GLY A 88 -9.19 -0.38 -2.16
CA GLY A 88 -8.69 -0.86 -0.86
C GLY A 88 -7.36 -1.61 -0.97
N GLY A 89 -7.18 -2.42 -2.01
CA GLY A 89 -5.92 -3.15 -2.23
C GLY A 89 -4.75 -2.21 -2.54
N ILE A 90 -5.01 -1.15 -3.30
CA ILE A 90 -4.01 -0.16 -3.70
C ILE A 90 -3.52 0.64 -2.50
N VAL A 91 -4.39 1.03 -1.57
CA VAL A 91 -3.99 1.82 -0.39
C VAL A 91 -3.02 1.02 0.50
N GLY A 92 -3.35 -0.24 0.79
CA GLY A 92 -2.49 -1.12 1.59
C GLY A 92 -1.17 -1.43 0.90
N LEU A 93 -1.19 -1.65 -0.42
CA LEU A 93 0.02 -1.83 -1.22
C LEU A 93 0.92 -0.59 -1.18
N THR A 94 0.33 0.58 -1.44
CA THR A 94 1.01 1.87 -1.45
C THR A 94 1.74 2.12 -0.14
N GLN A 95 1.07 1.91 0.99
CA GLN A 95 1.69 2.07 2.31
C GLN A 95 2.84 1.07 2.52
N THR A 96 2.60 -0.21 2.23
CA THR A 96 3.61 -1.27 2.39
C THR A 96 4.89 -0.92 1.62
N LEU A 97 4.78 -0.60 0.33
CA LEU A 97 5.93 -0.28 -0.51
C LEU A 97 6.59 1.04 -0.14
N SER A 98 5.84 2.01 0.40
CA SER A 98 6.46 3.23 0.90
C SER A 98 7.34 2.96 2.12
N ILE A 99 6.88 2.10 3.04
CA ILE A 99 7.67 1.67 4.21
C ILE A 99 8.91 0.90 3.73
N THR A 100 8.74 0.00 2.75
CA THR A 100 9.86 -0.71 2.11
C THR A 100 10.92 0.25 1.59
N ALA A 101 10.53 1.25 0.79
CA ALA A 101 11.47 2.26 0.26
C ALA A 101 12.14 3.08 1.38
N SER A 102 11.38 3.46 2.41
CA SER A 102 11.92 4.22 3.54
C SER A 102 12.94 3.45 4.38
N VAL A 103 12.81 2.13 4.48
CA VAL A 103 13.71 1.29 5.29
C VAL A 103 14.94 0.86 4.48
N ILE A 104 14.76 0.48 3.22
CA ILE A 104 15.87 0.04 2.35
C ILE A 104 16.68 1.24 1.83
N GLY A 105 16.02 2.37 1.59
CA GLY A 105 16.58 3.48 0.86
C GLY A 105 16.45 3.32 -0.65
N ASN A 106 16.84 4.36 -1.40
CA ASN A 106 16.72 4.39 -2.84
C ASN A 106 17.94 3.79 -3.55
N ILE A 107 18.16 2.48 -3.35
CA ILE A 107 19.22 1.71 -4.00
C ILE A 107 18.69 0.98 -5.25
N PRO A 108 19.58 0.51 -6.15
CA PRO A 108 19.20 -0.38 -7.25
C PRO A 108 18.49 -1.66 -6.76
N VAL A 109 17.44 -2.08 -7.48
CA VAL A 109 16.61 -3.24 -7.09
C VAL A 109 17.40 -4.55 -7.08
N ASP A 110 18.43 -4.67 -7.93
CA ASP A 110 19.32 -5.82 -8.01
C ASP A 110 20.28 -5.96 -6.81
N GLN A 111 20.51 -4.89 -6.05
CA GLN A 111 21.31 -4.90 -4.82
C GLN A 111 20.49 -5.25 -3.57
N ILE A 112 19.18 -5.41 -3.71
CA ILE A 112 18.31 -5.74 -2.57
C ILE A 112 18.44 -7.23 -2.26
N ASN A 113 18.82 -7.55 -1.02
CA ASN A 113 18.95 -8.91 -0.52
C ASN A 113 17.91 -9.24 0.56
N GLN A 114 18.02 -10.44 1.13
CA GLN A 114 17.11 -10.96 2.16
C GLN A 114 17.15 -10.16 3.47
N ASP A 115 18.30 -9.59 3.85
CA ASP A 115 18.45 -8.83 5.09
C ASP A 115 17.73 -7.48 5.03
N HIS A 116 17.69 -6.87 3.85
CA HIS A 116 16.82 -5.73 3.59
C HIS A 116 15.34 -6.11 3.80
N ILE A 117 14.92 -7.28 3.32
CA ILE A 117 13.53 -7.74 3.48
C ILE A 117 13.20 -8.02 4.96
N ARG A 118 14.12 -8.65 5.70
CA ARG A 118 13.97 -8.85 7.17
C ARG A 118 13.82 -7.51 7.89
N SER A 119 14.71 -6.56 7.60
CA SER A 119 14.67 -5.20 8.16
C SER A 119 13.34 -4.48 7.89
N VAL A 120 12.78 -4.64 6.69
CA VAL A 120 11.46 -4.10 6.33
C VAL A 120 10.36 -4.76 7.15
N LEU A 121 10.37 -6.09 7.28
CA LEU A 121 9.36 -6.81 8.05
C LEU A 121 9.39 -6.42 9.53
N ASP A 122 10.59 -6.29 10.11
CA ASP A 122 10.79 -5.84 11.49
C ASP A 122 10.38 -4.38 11.69
N SER A 123 10.39 -3.56 10.63
CA SER A 123 10.02 -2.15 10.73
C SER A 123 8.52 -1.93 11.02
N PHE A 124 7.65 -2.89 10.66
CA PHE A 124 6.20 -2.71 10.79
C PHE A 124 5.74 -2.61 12.25
N GLN A 125 6.49 -3.15 13.21
CA GLN A 125 6.18 -2.99 14.65
C GLN A 125 6.31 -1.53 15.12
N TRP A 126 7.10 -0.72 14.42
CA TRP A 126 7.29 0.70 14.74
C TRP A 126 6.29 1.60 14.01
N TRP A 127 5.50 1.06 13.08
CA TRP A 127 4.56 1.87 12.32
C TRP A 127 3.33 2.25 13.17
N PRO A 128 3.02 3.55 13.36
CA PRO A 128 1.89 3.97 14.18
C PRO A 128 0.55 3.48 13.61
N LYS A 129 -0.30 2.94 14.47
CA LYS A 129 -1.68 2.57 14.11
C LYS A 129 -2.42 3.79 13.56
N ASN A 130 -3.09 3.61 12.42
CA ASN A 130 -3.85 4.65 11.75
C ASN A 130 -3.04 5.93 11.44
N ALA A 131 -1.74 5.80 11.17
CA ALA A 131 -0.85 6.95 10.92
C ALA A 131 -1.46 7.99 9.94
N LYS A 132 -2.02 7.54 8.81
CA LYS A 132 -2.61 8.44 7.80
C LYS A 132 -3.81 9.27 8.27
N SER A 133 -4.57 8.79 9.26
CA SER A 133 -5.77 9.50 9.73
C SER A 133 -5.49 10.41 10.93
N ARG A 134 -4.35 10.25 11.60
CA ARG A 134 -3.97 11.08 12.74
C ARG A 134 -3.44 12.43 12.27
N LYS A 135 -3.94 13.50 12.87
CA LYS A 135 -3.50 14.89 12.56
C LYS A 135 -1.99 15.08 12.75
N GLU A 136 -1.43 14.41 13.74
CA GLU A 136 0.00 14.41 14.07
C GLU A 136 0.93 14.07 12.90
N PHE A 137 0.53 13.13 12.04
CA PHE A 137 1.37 12.65 10.93
C PHE A 137 0.99 13.28 9.59
N ARG A 138 0.13 14.31 9.60
CA ARG A 138 -0.35 14.94 8.38
C ARG A 138 0.80 15.70 7.70
N GLY A 139 1.06 15.37 6.44
CA GLY A 139 2.12 16.01 5.64
C GLY A 139 3.52 15.44 5.87
N MET A 140 3.70 14.54 6.85
CA MET A 140 4.97 13.88 7.09
C MET A 140 5.24 12.77 6.07
N SER A 141 6.50 12.59 5.73
CA SER A 141 7.01 11.48 4.93
C SER A 141 7.00 10.17 5.73
N THR A 142 7.01 9.05 5.02
CA THR A 142 7.04 7.71 5.63
C THR A 142 8.28 7.49 6.49
N THR A 143 9.42 8.06 6.11
CA THR A 143 10.68 8.04 6.88
C THR A 143 10.54 8.77 8.22
N GLU A 144 9.96 9.97 8.22
CA GLU A 144 9.71 10.75 9.45
C GLU A 144 8.73 10.03 10.39
N VAL A 145 7.65 9.48 9.84
CA VAL A 145 6.66 8.73 10.63
C VAL A 145 7.29 7.49 11.28
N LEU A 146 8.15 6.76 10.55
CA LEU A 146 8.89 5.62 11.10
C LEU A 146 9.89 6.06 12.18
N ALA A 147 10.57 7.19 12.01
CA ALA A 147 11.49 7.72 13.03
C ALA A 147 10.76 8.05 14.33
N ILE A 148 9.59 8.70 14.26
CA ILE A 148 8.72 8.95 15.42
C ILE A 148 8.19 7.63 16.01
N GLY A 149 7.91 6.65 15.17
CA GLY A 149 7.49 5.31 15.59
C GLY A 149 8.54 4.60 16.43
N ARG A 150 9.82 4.71 16.06
CA ARG A 150 10.96 4.10 16.77
C ARG A 150 11.21 4.70 18.15
N SER A 151 10.77 5.93 18.42
CA SER A 151 10.85 6.52 19.77
C SER A 151 9.72 6.07 20.71
N ARG A 152 8.81 5.21 20.24
CA ARG A 152 7.67 4.69 21.00
C ARG A 152 7.85 3.20 21.29
N LYS A 153 7.00 2.66 22.17
CA LYS A 153 6.94 1.22 22.39
C LYS A 153 6.52 0.50 21.09
N PRO A 154 7.16 -0.62 20.73
CA PRO A 154 6.79 -1.38 19.55
C PRO A 154 5.37 -1.93 19.71
N VAL A 155 4.64 -1.98 18.61
CA VAL A 155 3.28 -2.51 18.54
C VAL A 155 3.30 -3.88 17.90
N THR A 156 2.69 -4.85 18.57
CA THR A 156 2.49 -6.19 17.98
C THR A 156 1.53 -6.10 16.79
N ILE A 157 2.01 -6.53 15.63
CA ILE A 157 1.20 -6.66 14.42
C ILE A 157 0.48 -8.02 14.41
N ALA A 158 -0.79 -8.03 14.02
CA ALA A 158 -1.53 -9.28 13.83
C ALA A 158 -0.88 -10.12 12.72
N ALA A 159 -0.90 -11.45 12.86
CA ALA A 159 -0.27 -12.36 11.90
C ALA A 159 -0.86 -12.21 10.49
N SER A 160 -2.18 -12.02 10.38
CA SER A 160 -2.83 -11.71 9.10
C SER A 160 -2.34 -10.40 8.46
N THR A 161 -2.05 -9.37 9.25
CA THR A 161 -1.50 -8.10 8.77
C THR A 161 -0.05 -8.29 8.30
N TYR A 162 0.77 -9.01 9.06
CA TYR A 162 2.13 -9.39 8.67
C TYR A 162 2.14 -10.12 7.31
N ASN A 163 1.33 -11.18 7.18
CA ASN A 163 1.22 -11.96 5.96
C ASN A 163 0.79 -11.12 4.75
N ASN A 164 -0.09 -10.13 4.96
CA ASN A 164 -0.51 -9.20 3.92
C ASN A 164 0.62 -8.27 3.47
N HIS A 165 1.43 -7.75 4.40
CA HIS A 165 2.62 -6.96 4.05
C HIS A 165 3.63 -7.80 3.27
N LEU A 166 3.95 -8.99 3.78
CA LEU A 166 4.85 -9.93 3.13
C LEU A 166 4.39 -10.25 1.70
N ALA A 167 3.12 -10.63 1.52
CA ALA A 167 2.57 -10.95 0.20
C ALA A 167 2.68 -9.79 -0.81
N ARG A 168 2.49 -8.54 -0.35
CA ARG A 168 2.62 -7.33 -1.18
C ARG A 168 4.07 -7.07 -1.59
N ILE A 169 5.02 -7.26 -0.67
CA ILE A 169 6.45 -7.11 -0.94
C ILE A 169 6.89 -8.18 -1.94
N CYS A 170 6.54 -9.45 -1.71
CA CYS A 170 6.87 -10.55 -2.62
C CYS A 170 6.27 -10.34 -4.02
N ALA A 171 5.01 -9.88 -4.11
CA ALA A 171 4.37 -9.60 -5.39
C ALA A 171 5.06 -8.49 -6.18
N PHE A 172 5.57 -7.46 -5.48
CA PHE A 172 6.36 -6.41 -6.12
C PHE A 172 7.66 -6.97 -6.73
N PHE A 173 8.47 -7.68 -5.95
CA PHE A 173 9.72 -8.28 -6.47
C PHE A 173 9.48 -9.34 -7.53
N GLN A 174 8.37 -10.08 -7.44
CA GLN A 174 7.97 -11.01 -8.51
C GLN A 174 7.70 -10.28 -9.82
N ARG A 175 7.09 -9.09 -9.78
CA ARG A 175 6.93 -8.26 -10.99
C ARG A 175 8.28 -7.82 -11.55
N GLN A 176 9.24 -7.47 -10.69
CA GLN A 176 10.59 -7.10 -11.14
C GLN A 176 11.30 -8.26 -11.87
N ILE A 177 11.08 -9.51 -11.45
CA ILE A 177 11.58 -10.70 -12.17
C ILE A 177 10.90 -10.84 -13.52
N VAL A 178 9.57 -10.74 -13.58
CA VAL A 178 8.80 -10.87 -14.83
C VAL A 178 9.21 -9.80 -15.85
N MET A 179 9.57 -8.60 -15.38
CA MET A 179 10.08 -7.51 -16.21
C MET A 179 11.56 -7.66 -16.60
N GLY A 180 12.26 -8.68 -16.10
CA GLY A 180 13.69 -8.89 -16.35
C GLY A 180 14.62 -7.92 -15.61
N VAL A 181 14.10 -7.13 -14.67
CA VAL A 181 14.89 -6.16 -13.88
C VAL A 181 15.83 -6.86 -12.91
N ILE A 182 15.37 -7.96 -12.31
CA ILE A 182 16.19 -8.80 -11.41
C ILE A 182 16.06 -10.27 -11.80
N LYS A 183 17.10 -11.05 -11.52
CA LYS A 183 17.12 -12.49 -11.82
C LYS A 183 16.39 -13.32 -10.75
N ASN A 184 16.57 -12.97 -9.47
CA ASN A 184 16.08 -13.75 -8.33
C ASN A 184 15.33 -12.84 -7.35
N SER A 185 14.34 -13.39 -6.65
CA SER A 185 13.57 -12.62 -5.66
C SER A 185 14.32 -12.54 -4.33
N PRO A 186 14.49 -11.35 -3.72
CA PRO A 186 15.06 -11.23 -2.38
C PRO A 186 14.14 -11.78 -1.29
N CYS A 187 12.90 -12.16 -1.64
CA CYS A 187 11.96 -12.77 -0.71
C CYS A 187 12.18 -14.28 -0.52
N ILE A 188 13.01 -14.92 -1.36
CA ILE A 188 13.32 -16.35 -1.23
C ILE A 188 13.94 -16.61 0.15
N GLY A 189 13.42 -17.57 0.90
CA GLY A 189 13.92 -17.90 2.24
C GLY A 189 13.48 -16.95 3.37
N VAL A 190 12.79 -15.85 3.05
CA VAL A 190 12.21 -14.91 4.06
C VAL A 190 10.67 -14.92 4.00
N ALA A 191 10.08 -15.48 2.95
CA ALA A 191 8.64 -15.51 2.72
C ALA A 191 7.85 -16.54 3.57
N THR A 192 8.30 -16.82 4.79
CA THR A 192 7.57 -17.70 5.71
C THR A 192 6.35 -16.96 6.26
N ARG A 193 5.16 -17.44 5.90
CA ARG A 193 3.91 -16.91 6.45
C ARG A 193 3.70 -17.46 7.85
N ILE A 194 3.14 -16.62 8.72
CA ILE A 194 2.66 -17.05 10.04
C ILE A 194 1.34 -17.79 9.83
N ASP A 195 1.18 -18.96 10.44
CA ASP A 195 -0.09 -19.67 10.37
C ASP A 195 -1.19 -18.90 11.13
N THR A 196 -2.29 -18.64 10.43
CA THR A 196 -3.48 -17.95 10.97
C THR A 196 -4.69 -18.87 11.02
N SER A 197 -4.54 -20.16 10.74
CA SER A 197 -5.63 -21.13 10.71
C SER A 197 -6.32 -21.29 12.07
N THR A 198 -5.54 -21.18 13.15
CA THR A 198 -5.98 -21.33 14.54
C THR A 198 -6.32 -20.01 15.22
N GLU A 199 -6.06 -18.85 14.58
CA GLU A 199 -6.52 -17.57 15.11
C GLU A 199 -8.06 -17.61 15.18
N ARG A 200 -8.61 -17.54 16.41
CA ARG A 200 -10.06 -17.44 16.61
C ARG A 200 -10.57 -16.26 15.79
N LYS A 201 -11.31 -16.55 14.72
CA LYS A 201 -12.13 -15.54 14.05
C LYS A 201 -13.12 -15.06 15.11
N SER A 202 -12.94 -13.85 15.63
CA SER A 202 -13.82 -13.30 16.67
C SER A 202 -15.27 -13.12 16.20
N ARG A 203 -15.53 -13.37 14.91
CA ARG A 203 -16.85 -13.31 14.29
C ARG A 203 -17.51 -14.66 14.44
N ARG A 204 -18.35 -14.80 15.46
CA ARG A 204 -19.39 -15.84 15.49
C ARG A 204 -20.66 -15.33 14.81
N PRO A 205 -21.52 -16.21 14.30
CA PRO A 205 -22.88 -15.85 13.93
C PRO A 205 -23.62 -15.21 15.12
N LEU A 206 -24.52 -14.28 14.82
CA LEU A 206 -25.46 -13.74 15.82
C LEU A 206 -26.51 -14.79 16.14
N TYR A 207 -26.90 -14.87 17.40
CA TYR A 207 -28.03 -15.70 17.82
C TYR A 207 -29.36 -15.00 17.50
N ILE A 208 -30.45 -15.78 17.51
CA ILE A 208 -31.80 -15.28 17.17
C ILE A 208 -32.21 -14.18 18.15
N GLU A 209 -31.86 -14.31 19.42
CA GLU A 209 -32.19 -13.36 20.49
C GLU A 209 -31.42 -12.04 20.29
N GLU A 210 -30.18 -12.12 19.83
CA GLU A 210 -29.37 -10.93 19.52
C GLU A 210 -29.90 -10.21 18.29
N LEU A 211 -30.35 -10.96 17.27
CA LEU A 211 -31.02 -10.39 16.11
C LEU A 211 -32.34 -9.72 16.52
N ALA A 212 -33.15 -10.37 17.36
CA ALA A 212 -34.40 -9.80 17.87
C ALA A 212 -34.15 -8.49 18.64
N ALA A 213 -33.09 -8.43 19.45
CA ALA A 213 -32.69 -7.21 20.16
C ALA A 213 -32.20 -6.09 19.21
N ILE A 214 -31.45 -6.42 18.16
CA ILE A 214 -30.97 -5.45 17.15
C ILE A 214 -32.15 -4.86 16.36
N PHE A 215 -33.14 -5.68 16.02
CA PHE A 215 -34.30 -5.31 15.21
C PHE A 215 -35.54 -5.01 16.05
N GLU A 216 -35.37 -4.68 17.34
CA GLU A 216 -36.47 -4.28 18.21
C GLU A 216 -37.17 -3.04 17.62
N PRO A 217 -38.51 -3.08 17.41
CA PRO A 217 -39.20 -2.07 16.62
C PRO A 217 -39.05 -0.62 17.08
N ILE A 218 -38.98 -0.35 18.38
CA ILE A 218 -38.93 1.01 18.93
C ILE A 218 -37.53 1.59 18.76
N GLU A 219 -36.51 0.90 19.24
CA GLU A 219 -35.12 1.36 19.20
C GLU A 219 -34.56 1.35 17.78
N PHE A 220 -34.94 0.36 16.95
CA PHE A 220 -34.54 0.32 15.55
C PHE A 220 -35.13 1.49 14.77
N LYS A 221 -36.45 1.77 14.91
CA LYS A 221 -37.09 2.93 14.27
C LYS A 221 -36.46 4.25 14.73
N ARG A 222 -36.14 4.37 16.02
CA ARG A 222 -35.45 5.54 16.56
C ARG A 222 -34.08 5.75 15.92
N TRP A 223 -33.30 4.68 15.73
CA TRP A 223 -31.97 4.73 15.13
C TRP A 223 -31.97 5.09 13.63
N VAL A 224 -33.03 4.71 12.90
CA VAL A 224 -33.14 4.94 11.44
C VAL A 224 -33.86 6.24 11.06
N LYS A 225 -34.47 6.94 12.02
CA LYS A 225 -35.45 8.02 11.81
C LYS A 225 -35.10 9.00 10.67
N ASP A 226 -33.86 9.46 10.59
CA ASP A 226 -33.42 10.47 9.62
C ASP A 226 -32.50 9.90 8.52
N ARG A 227 -32.41 8.58 8.42
CA ARG A 227 -31.41 7.86 7.62
C ARG A 227 -32.06 6.62 6.97
N PRO A 228 -32.82 6.78 5.88
CA PRO A 228 -33.55 5.68 5.25
C PRO A 228 -32.63 4.51 4.84
N GLU A 229 -31.38 4.78 4.47
CA GLU A 229 -30.42 3.72 4.13
C GLU A 229 -30.08 2.82 5.33
N ARG A 230 -30.19 3.32 6.58
CA ARG A 230 -30.03 2.51 7.79
C ARG A 230 -31.22 1.60 8.05
N TRP A 231 -32.39 1.92 7.52
CA TRP A 231 -33.53 1.02 7.54
C TRP A 231 -33.37 -0.09 6.51
N TRP A 232 -33.14 0.29 5.25
CA TRP A 232 -33.14 -0.66 4.13
C TRP A 232 -31.94 -1.60 4.14
N VAL A 233 -30.72 -1.11 4.40
CA VAL A 233 -29.51 -1.93 4.25
C VAL A 233 -29.48 -3.12 5.21
N PRO A 234 -29.69 -2.98 6.54
CA PRO A 234 -29.68 -4.10 7.47
C PRO A 234 -30.80 -5.12 7.20
N GLN A 235 -32.00 -4.64 6.85
CA GLN A 235 -33.14 -5.50 6.52
C GLN A 235 -32.84 -6.36 5.28
N LEU A 236 -32.36 -5.73 4.21
CA LEU A 236 -31.98 -6.44 2.99
C LEU A 236 -30.83 -7.42 3.24
N CYS A 237 -29.83 -7.06 4.06
CA CYS A 237 -28.77 -7.98 4.46
C CYS A 237 -29.30 -9.19 5.24
N LEU A 238 -30.28 -8.97 6.14
CA LEU A 238 -30.90 -10.02 6.94
C LEU A 238 -31.64 -11.04 6.05
N TYR A 239 -32.48 -10.56 5.13
CA TYR A 239 -33.30 -11.45 4.29
C TYR A 239 -32.53 -12.12 3.15
N THR A 240 -31.53 -11.45 2.58
CA THR A 240 -30.81 -11.97 1.40
C THR A 240 -29.48 -12.64 1.72
N GLY A 241 -28.91 -12.38 2.91
CA GLY A 241 -27.54 -12.75 3.27
C GLY A 241 -26.46 -12.02 2.44
N ALA A 242 -26.84 -11.01 1.64
CA ALA A 242 -25.91 -10.22 0.85
C ALA A 242 -25.05 -9.30 1.73
N ARG A 243 -23.85 -8.95 1.26
CA ARG A 243 -23.01 -7.96 1.96
C ARG A 243 -23.63 -6.57 1.84
N ALA A 244 -23.47 -5.72 2.85
CA ALA A 244 -23.93 -4.33 2.81
C ALA A 244 -23.42 -3.57 1.57
N SER A 245 -22.20 -3.86 1.11
CA SER A 245 -21.66 -3.27 -0.13
C SER A 245 -22.38 -3.75 -1.40
N GLU A 246 -22.90 -4.98 -1.40
CA GLU A 246 -23.68 -5.53 -2.51
C GLU A 246 -25.09 -4.92 -2.54
N ILE A 247 -25.69 -4.66 -1.37
CA ILE A 247 -26.98 -3.97 -1.25
C ILE A 247 -26.90 -2.48 -1.62
N ALA A 248 -25.75 -1.83 -1.41
CA ALA A 248 -25.58 -0.40 -1.67
C ALA A 248 -25.24 -0.02 -3.13
N GLN A 249 -25.07 -1.00 -4.02
CA GLN A 249 -24.65 -0.83 -5.42
C GLN A 249 -25.71 -1.08 -6.51
N PRO A 250 -26.89 -1.71 -6.28
CA PRO A 250 -27.86 -1.94 -7.34
C PRO A 250 -28.32 -0.63 -7.97
N ARG A 251 -28.48 -0.65 -9.29
CA ARG A 251 -29.15 0.40 -10.06
C ARG A 251 -30.60 0.01 -10.28
N LEU A 252 -31.45 0.97 -10.65
CA LEU A 252 -32.85 0.69 -11.01
C LEU A 252 -32.97 -0.37 -12.11
N ALA A 253 -32.04 -0.40 -13.06
CA ALA A 253 -31.98 -1.41 -14.12
C ALA A 253 -31.65 -2.83 -13.63
N ASP A 254 -31.11 -2.97 -12.41
CA ASP A 254 -30.76 -4.25 -11.81
C ASP A 254 -31.95 -4.86 -11.02
N ILE A 255 -33.07 -4.13 -10.91
CA ILE A 255 -34.29 -4.57 -10.21
C ILE A 255 -35.29 -5.06 -11.25
N ALA A 256 -35.66 -6.34 -11.17
CA ALA A 256 -36.73 -6.91 -11.97
C ALA A 256 -37.90 -7.31 -11.07
N THR A 257 -39.10 -6.83 -11.40
CA THR A 257 -40.34 -7.32 -10.78
C THR A 257 -40.75 -8.58 -11.50
N ILE A 258 -40.86 -9.69 -10.79
CA ILE A 258 -41.49 -10.91 -11.29
C ILE A 258 -42.82 -11.06 -10.58
N GLU A 259 -43.89 -11.12 -11.36
CA GLU A 259 -45.19 -11.53 -10.84
C GLU A 259 -45.14 -13.04 -10.61
N ALA A 260 -45.09 -13.45 -9.34
CA ALA A 260 -45.38 -14.82 -8.98
C ALA A 260 -46.90 -14.99 -9.00
N SER A 261 -47.40 -15.97 -9.75
CA SER A 261 -48.80 -16.37 -9.66
C SER A 261 -49.09 -16.76 -8.20
N ALA A 262 -50.02 -16.02 -7.59
CA ALA A 262 -50.39 -15.97 -6.16
C ALA A 262 -49.69 -14.87 -5.32
N ALA A 263 -50.33 -13.70 -5.34
CA ALA A 263 -50.53 -12.74 -4.23
C ALA A 263 -49.37 -11.90 -3.66
N SER A 264 -48.13 -11.95 -4.14
CA SER A 264 -47.16 -10.88 -3.85
C SER A 264 -46.09 -10.75 -4.95
N PRO A 265 -45.81 -9.54 -5.48
CA PRO A 265 -44.74 -9.34 -6.45
C PRO A 265 -43.38 -9.61 -5.79
N PHE A 266 -42.49 -10.36 -6.45
CA PHE A 266 -41.12 -10.53 -5.98
C PHE A 266 -40.20 -9.59 -6.76
N ALA A 267 -39.38 -8.80 -6.07
CA ALA A 267 -38.33 -8.03 -6.73
C ALA A 267 -37.02 -8.84 -6.69
N LEU A 268 -36.38 -9.00 -7.84
CA LEU A 268 -35.13 -9.73 -7.97
C LEU A 268 -33.98 -8.77 -8.27
N LEU A 269 -32.91 -8.89 -7.49
CA LEU A 269 -31.65 -8.17 -7.74
C LEU A 269 -30.80 -8.99 -8.70
N LYS A 270 -30.60 -8.47 -9.91
CA LYS A 270 -29.72 -9.06 -10.91
C LYS A 270 -28.27 -8.66 -10.66
N LYS A 271 -27.42 -9.65 -10.38
CA LYS A 271 -25.99 -9.43 -10.16
C LYS A 271 -25.22 -9.36 -11.48
N ASN A 272 -24.31 -8.40 -11.61
CA ASN A 272 -23.30 -8.40 -12.67
C ASN A 272 -22.24 -9.50 -12.41
N SER A 273 -22.11 -10.39 -13.38
CA SER A 273 -21.08 -11.42 -13.58
C SER A 273 -21.18 -12.77 -12.85
N VAL A 274 -22.13 -12.97 -11.93
CA VAL A 274 -22.48 -14.32 -11.44
C VAL A 274 -23.98 -14.35 -11.18
N SER A 275 -24.69 -15.25 -11.86
CA SER A 275 -26.15 -15.49 -11.82
C SER A 275 -26.66 -15.94 -10.44
N LYS A 276 -26.52 -15.09 -9.41
CA LYS A 276 -27.27 -15.23 -8.17
C LYS A 276 -28.43 -14.25 -8.19
N ILE A 277 -29.63 -14.82 -8.09
CA ILE A 277 -30.89 -14.11 -7.99
C ILE A 277 -31.33 -14.22 -6.53
N SER A 278 -31.45 -13.09 -5.84
CA SER A 278 -31.93 -13.07 -4.46
C SER A 278 -33.38 -12.56 -4.43
N PRO A 279 -34.32 -13.33 -3.87
CA PRO A 279 -35.71 -12.89 -3.74
C PRO A 279 -35.81 -11.77 -2.70
N LEU A 280 -36.41 -10.66 -3.09
CA LEU A 280 -36.95 -9.67 -2.17
C LEU A 280 -38.44 -9.96 -2.01
N PHE A 281 -38.84 -10.38 -0.81
CA PHE A 281 -40.25 -10.58 -0.48
C PHE A 281 -40.95 -9.21 -0.41
N ALA A 282 -41.91 -8.94 -1.29
CA ALA A 282 -42.77 -7.77 -1.16
C ALA A 282 -43.89 -8.02 -0.15
N SER A 283 -43.58 -7.74 1.10
CA SER A 283 -44.59 -7.24 2.04
C SER A 283 -44.21 -5.82 2.45
N PHE A 284 -43.96 -4.95 1.45
CA PHE A 284 -43.64 -3.53 1.65
C PHE A 284 -44.90 -2.68 1.48
N HIS A 285 -45.78 -2.73 2.47
CA HIS A 285 -47.01 -1.92 2.53
C HIS A 285 -46.81 -0.66 3.40
N TRP A 286 -45.82 0.20 3.13
CA TRP A 286 -45.62 1.45 3.90
C TRP A 286 -45.00 2.59 3.07
N LEU A 287 -45.77 3.12 2.12
CA LEU A 287 -45.46 4.38 1.41
C LEU A 287 -46.38 5.54 1.80
N ASN A 288 -47.09 5.43 2.93
CA ASN A 288 -47.81 6.54 3.55
C ASN A 288 -47.36 6.67 5.00
N HIS A 289 -46.30 7.44 5.24
CA HIS A 289 -46.12 8.34 6.39
C HIS A 289 -44.81 9.11 6.26
#